data_AF-D3FBQ8-F1
#
_entry.id   AF-D3FBQ8-F1
#
_cell.length_a   1.000
_cell.length_b   1.000
_cell.length_c   1.000
_cell.angle_alpha   90.00
_cell.angle_beta   90.00
_cell.angle_gamma   90.00
#
_symmetry.space_group_name_H-M   'P 1'
#
loop_
_entity.id
_entity.type
_entity.pdbx_description
1 polymer ?
#
loop_
_entity_poly.entity_id
_entity_poly.type
_entity_poly.pdbx_seq_one_letter_code
_entity_poly.pdbx_strand_id
1 'polypeptide(L)'
;MSTDEPQGQPSEEEMRAALQEELKKVRVEQVVMEATVSILNVSVMRAGLVPGSESERDLDQVRVGIEGVRALLPLVELIAGEQARPIRDALSQLQMAYVQAAEAAGGVPGGPAGDAPGGPGGPGAGPAGPGPGTPQGPPQSAPPQPGPGDRGPAQRSGRLWVPGQ
;
A
#
# COMPACT_ATOMS: atom_id res chain seq x y z
N MET A 1 20.49 -23.48 -55.10
CA MET A 1 19.53 -22.53 -54.49
C MET A 1 18.77 -23.31 -53.45
N SER A 2 19.24 -23.30 -52.21
CA SER A 2 18.56 -23.92 -51.08
C SER A 2 17.51 -22.95 -50.57
N THR A 3 16.27 -23.41 -50.54
CA THR A 3 15.08 -22.65 -50.17
C THR A 3 15.11 -22.28 -48.69
N ASP A 4 14.94 -21.00 -48.42
CA ASP A 4 14.76 -20.37 -47.12
C ASP A 4 13.35 -20.76 -46.60
N GLU A 5 13.26 -21.47 -45.48
CA GLU A 5 11.98 -21.78 -44.83
C GLU A 5 11.51 -20.56 -44.01
N PRO A 6 10.23 -20.12 -44.13
CA PRO A 6 9.74 -18.98 -43.38
C PRO A 6 9.57 -19.39 -41.91
N GLN A 7 10.36 -18.78 -41.03
CA GLN A 7 10.17 -18.85 -39.58
C GLN A 7 8.81 -18.20 -39.22
N GLY A 8 7.77 -19.02 -39.11
CA GLY A 8 6.45 -18.59 -38.68
C GLY A 8 6.48 -18.12 -37.23
N GLN A 9 5.86 -16.97 -36.95
CA GLN A 9 5.66 -16.50 -35.58
C GLN A 9 4.91 -17.58 -34.77
N PRO A 10 5.34 -17.89 -33.54
CA PRO A 10 4.69 -18.91 -32.72
C PRO A 10 3.21 -18.56 -32.50
N SER A 11 2.36 -19.58 -32.54
CA SER A 11 0.92 -19.43 -32.32
C SER A 11 0.62 -18.90 -30.92
N GLU A 12 -0.57 -18.32 -30.73
CA GLU A 12 -0.98 -17.78 -29.42
C GLU A 12 -0.96 -18.85 -28.31
N GLU A 13 -1.32 -20.09 -28.65
CA GLU A 13 -1.31 -21.22 -27.72
C GLU A 13 0.12 -21.64 -27.32
N GLU A 14 1.04 -21.70 -28.29
CA GLU A 14 2.46 -21.98 -28.03
C GLU A 14 3.10 -20.87 -27.19
N MET A 15 2.76 -19.61 -27.45
CA MET A 15 3.25 -18.47 -26.68
C MET A 15 2.74 -18.50 -25.23
N ARG A 16 1.48 -18.91 -25.01
CA ARG A 16 0.92 -19.13 -23.67
C ARG A 16 1.60 -20.29 -22.95
N ALA A 17 1.79 -21.42 -23.62
CA ALA A 17 2.48 -22.57 -23.06
C ALA A 17 3.93 -22.21 -22.66
N ALA A 18 4.63 -21.45 -23.51
CA ALA A 18 5.97 -20.95 -23.22
C ALA A 18 5.98 -20.03 -21.98
N LEU A 19 5.04 -19.08 -21.88
CA LEU A 19 4.93 -18.21 -20.69
C LEU A 19 4.65 -19.03 -19.42
N GLN A 20 3.80 -20.06 -19.49
CA GLN A 20 3.50 -20.92 -18.35
C GLN A 20 4.75 -21.70 -17.90
N GLU A 21 5.54 -22.22 -18.83
CA GLU A 21 6.81 -22.89 -18.51
C GLU A 21 7.83 -21.94 -17.89
N GLU A 22 7.89 -20.68 -18.33
CA GLU A 22 8.74 -19.67 -17.68
C GLU A 22 8.27 -19.34 -16.26
N LEU A 23 6.95 -19.15 -16.05
CA LEU A 23 6.40 -18.87 -14.72
C LEU A 23 6.67 -19.98 -13.71
N LYS A 24 6.73 -21.26 -14.13
CA LYS A 24 7.11 -22.38 -13.26
C LYS A 24 8.54 -22.29 -12.71
N LYS A 25 9.43 -21.57 -13.41
CA LYS A 25 10.83 -21.38 -12.99
C LYS A 25 10.98 -20.23 -12.02
N VAL A 26 10.00 -19.32 -11.95
CA VAL A 26 10.06 -18.13 -11.09
C VAL A 26 9.74 -18.51 -9.65
N ARG A 27 10.66 -18.15 -8.76
CA ARG A 27 10.49 -18.30 -7.31
C ARG A 27 9.75 -17.12 -6.71
N VAL A 28 8.76 -17.38 -5.87
CA VAL A 28 8.02 -16.32 -5.16
C VAL A 28 8.94 -15.48 -4.30
N GLU A 29 9.93 -16.08 -3.65
CA GLU A 29 10.91 -15.37 -2.82
C GLU A 29 11.71 -14.36 -3.64
N GLN A 30 12.08 -14.72 -4.88
CA GLN A 30 12.78 -13.81 -5.79
C GLN A 30 11.89 -12.64 -6.19
N VAL A 31 10.61 -12.89 -6.48
CA VAL A 31 9.64 -11.81 -6.81
C VAL A 31 9.48 -10.85 -5.64
N VAL A 32 9.40 -11.36 -4.41
CA VAL A 32 9.31 -10.52 -3.20
C VAL A 32 10.57 -9.64 -3.05
N MET A 33 11.76 -10.21 -3.27
CA MET A 33 13.02 -9.47 -3.23
C MET A 33 13.06 -8.38 -4.31
N GLU A 34 12.75 -8.72 -5.55
CA GLU A 34 12.75 -7.79 -6.69
C GLU A 34 11.72 -6.68 -6.51
N ALA A 35 10.52 -7.01 -6.06
CA ALA A 35 9.48 -6.02 -5.76
C ALA A 35 9.91 -5.08 -4.64
N THR A 36 10.52 -5.58 -3.56
CA THR A 36 11.00 -4.74 -2.46
C THR A 36 12.06 -3.75 -2.93
N VAL A 37 13.04 -4.21 -3.72
CA VAL A 37 14.07 -3.35 -4.30
C VAL A 37 13.47 -2.33 -5.27
N SER A 38 12.52 -2.74 -6.11
CA SER A 38 11.82 -1.85 -7.04
C SER A 38 11.06 -0.74 -6.30
N ILE A 39 10.27 -1.10 -5.29
CA ILE A 39 9.53 -0.13 -4.46
C ILE A 39 10.50 0.84 -3.81
N LEU A 40 11.60 0.35 -3.21
CA LEU A 40 12.60 1.19 -2.56
C LEU A 40 13.23 2.18 -3.55
N ASN A 41 13.66 1.72 -4.73
CA ASN A 41 14.28 2.57 -5.75
C ASN A 41 13.33 3.67 -6.23
N VAL A 42 12.07 3.32 -6.50
CA VAL A 42 11.05 4.31 -6.89
C VAL A 42 10.80 5.29 -5.75
N SER A 43 10.77 4.83 -4.50
CA SER A 43 10.53 5.69 -3.34
C SER A 43 11.67 6.69 -3.10
N VAL A 44 12.92 6.28 -3.30
CA VAL A 44 14.09 7.17 -3.21
C VAL A 44 14.03 8.27 -4.26
N MET A 45 13.62 7.93 -5.49
CA MET A 45 13.37 8.91 -6.55
C MET A 45 12.23 9.87 -6.19
N ARG A 46 11.11 9.36 -5.67
CA ARG A 46 9.97 10.18 -5.19
C ARG A 46 10.27 11.01 -3.95
N ALA A 47 11.32 10.67 -3.20
CA ALA A 47 11.82 11.53 -2.11
C ALA A 47 12.65 12.71 -2.65
N GLY A 48 13.00 12.72 -3.94
CA GLY A 48 13.90 13.71 -4.53
C GLY A 48 15.34 13.54 -4.02
N LEU A 49 15.75 12.31 -3.71
CA LEU A 49 17.10 11.98 -3.21
C LEU A 49 18.07 11.63 -4.34
N VAL A 50 17.56 11.34 -5.53
CA VAL A 50 18.37 11.11 -6.73
C VAL A 50 18.66 12.46 -7.39
N PRO A 51 19.92 12.77 -7.75
CA PRO A 51 20.23 14.00 -8.46
C PRO A 51 19.36 14.17 -9.71
N GLY A 52 18.66 15.31 -9.84
CA GLY A 52 17.76 15.59 -10.96
C GLY A 52 16.31 15.12 -10.76
N SER A 53 15.97 14.51 -9.62
CA SER A 53 14.60 14.08 -9.27
C SER A 53 13.88 15.05 -8.32
N GLU A 54 14.44 16.22 -8.03
CA GLU A 54 13.90 17.16 -7.04
C GLU A 54 12.48 17.64 -7.43
N SER A 55 12.21 17.80 -8.72
CA SER A 55 10.90 18.16 -9.27
C SER A 55 9.88 17.01 -9.25
N GLU A 56 10.34 15.77 -9.13
CA GLU A 56 9.51 14.57 -9.08
C GLU A 56 9.08 14.20 -7.66
N ARG A 57 9.43 15.03 -6.66
CA ARG A 57 9.17 14.79 -5.25
C ARG A 57 7.66 14.68 -4.98
N ASP A 58 7.28 13.57 -4.36
CA ASP A 58 5.90 13.25 -3.99
C ASP A 58 5.90 12.52 -2.64
N LEU A 59 5.58 13.23 -1.57
CA LEU A 59 5.62 12.69 -0.21
C LEU A 59 4.52 11.65 0.05
N ASP A 60 3.39 11.71 -0.63
CA ASP A 60 2.33 10.71 -0.48
C ASP A 60 2.78 9.37 -1.08
N GLN A 61 3.44 9.41 -2.24
CA GLN A 61 4.05 8.22 -2.84
C GLN A 61 5.19 7.65 -1.97
N VAL A 62 6.04 8.52 -1.40
CA VAL A 62 7.11 8.09 -0.47
C VAL A 62 6.52 7.37 0.75
N ARG A 63 5.43 7.89 1.32
CA ARG A 63 4.75 7.25 2.45
C ARG A 63 4.25 5.86 2.09
N VAL A 64 3.61 5.70 0.92
CA VAL A 64 3.15 4.39 0.43
C VAL A 64 4.33 3.43 0.27
N GLY A 65 5.43 3.91 -0.30
CA GLY A 65 6.66 3.12 -0.48
C GLY A 65 7.27 2.65 0.85
N ILE A 66 7.37 3.55 1.84
CA ILE A 66 7.85 3.21 3.19
C ILE A 66 6.99 2.11 3.82
N GLU A 67 5.66 2.26 3.80
CA GLU A 67 4.76 1.27 4.40
C GLU A 67 4.80 -0.07 3.64
N GLY A 68 4.93 -0.04 2.31
CA GLY A 68 5.11 -1.24 1.50
C GLY A 68 6.38 -2.02 1.84
N VAL A 69 7.53 -1.33 1.91
CA VAL A 69 8.80 -1.97 2.27
C VAL A 69 8.80 -2.44 3.71
N ARG A 70 8.22 -1.68 4.66
CA ARG A 70 8.05 -2.11 6.06
C ARG A 70 7.26 -3.42 6.17
N ALA A 71 6.19 -3.55 5.39
CA ALA A 71 5.35 -4.76 5.40
C ALA A 71 6.08 -5.98 4.81
N LEU A 72 6.93 -5.79 3.80
CA LEU A 72 7.70 -6.87 3.17
C LEU A 72 8.98 -7.23 3.92
N LEU A 73 9.52 -6.32 4.74
CA LEU A 73 10.81 -6.50 5.41
C LEU A 73 10.94 -7.81 6.21
N PRO A 74 9.94 -8.26 7.00
CA PRO A 74 10.05 -9.53 7.71
C PRO A 74 10.23 -10.74 6.77
N LEU A 75 9.62 -10.71 5.58
CA LEU A 75 9.78 -11.76 4.57
C LEU A 75 11.17 -11.70 3.94
N VAL A 76 11.66 -10.50 3.65
CA VAL A 76 13.02 -10.28 3.15
C VAL A 76 14.06 -10.79 4.14
N GLU A 77 13.87 -10.54 5.43
CA GLU A 77 14.75 -11.04 6.50
C GLU A 77 14.69 -12.56 6.62
N LEU A 78 13.50 -13.16 6.47
CA LEU A 78 13.34 -14.61 6.44
C LEU A 78 14.07 -15.25 5.24
N ILE A 79 14.01 -14.62 4.06
CA ILE A 79 14.58 -15.12 2.81
C ILE A 79 16.12 -14.94 2.79
N ALA A 80 16.61 -13.77 3.19
CA ALA A 80 17.99 -13.34 2.96
C ALA A 80 18.85 -13.25 4.22
N GLY A 81 18.26 -13.35 5.42
CA GLY A 81 18.96 -13.28 6.70
C GLY A 81 19.77 -11.99 6.85
N GLU A 82 21.07 -12.11 7.13
CA GLU A 82 21.98 -10.97 7.24
C GLU A 82 22.10 -10.14 5.95
N GLN A 83 21.85 -10.75 4.78
CA GLN A 83 21.90 -10.03 3.51
C GLN A 83 20.75 -9.03 3.33
N ALA A 84 19.73 -9.05 4.21
CA ALA A 84 18.68 -8.05 4.26
C ALA A 84 19.14 -6.69 4.84
N ARG A 85 20.35 -6.62 5.44
CA ARG A 85 20.85 -5.42 6.11
C ARG A 85 20.82 -4.15 5.23
N PRO A 86 21.28 -4.17 3.97
CA PRO A 86 21.22 -2.97 3.12
C PRO A 86 19.80 -2.46 2.89
N ILE A 87 18.80 -3.36 2.84
CA ILE A 87 17.39 -2.99 2.68
C ILE A 87 16.86 -2.30 3.94
N ARG A 88 17.21 -2.81 5.13
CA ARG A 88 16.90 -2.14 6.41
C ARG A 88 17.51 -0.75 6.49
N ASP A 89 18.79 -0.64 6.13
CA ASP A 89 19.53 0.61 6.21
C ASP A 89 18.95 1.64 5.24
N ALA A 90 18.61 1.22 4.01
CA ALA A 90 17.98 2.09 3.02
C ALA A 90 16.56 2.52 3.41
N LEU A 91 15.75 1.63 3.98
CA LEU A 91 14.43 1.97 4.52
C LEU A 91 14.55 3.04 5.63
N SER A 92 15.51 2.89 6.53
CA SER A 92 15.76 3.84 7.62
C SER A 92 16.17 5.21 7.08
N GLN A 93 17.05 5.24 6.08
CA GLN A 93 17.45 6.49 5.40
C GLN A 93 16.26 7.17 4.71
N LEU A 94 15.43 6.40 4.01
CA LEU A 94 14.23 6.91 3.35
C LEU A 94 13.23 7.50 4.35
N GLN A 95 13.02 6.84 5.50
CA GLN A 95 12.17 7.35 6.57
C GLN A 95 12.68 8.68 7.15
N MET A 96 13.98 8.78 7.40
CA MET A 96 14.59 10.02 7.87
C MET A 96 14.46 11.16 6.85
N ALA A 97 14.63 10.86 5.56
CA ALA A 97 14.43 11.85 4.50
C ALA A 97 12.98 12.32 4.40
N TYR A 98 12.02 11.39 4.54
CA TYR A 98 10.60 11.69 4.56
C TYR A 98 10.21 12.64 5.70
N VAL A 99 10.66 12.37 6.93
CA VAL A 99 10.38 13.22 8.10
C VAL A 99 10.94 14.63 7.88
N GLN A 100 12.21 14.74 7.47
CA GLN A 100 12.83 16.04 7.20
C GLN A 100 12.08 16.84 6.11
N ALA A 101 11.64 16.16 5.06
CA ALA A 101 10.89 16.79 3.98
C ALA A 101 9.47 17.21 4.41
N ALA A 102 8.81 16.41 5.24
CA ALA A 102 7.49 16.72 5.80
C ALA A 102 7.54 17.94 6.73
N GLU A 103 8.55 17.99 7.60
CA GLU A 103 8.81 19.15 8.48
C GLU A 103 9.07 20.42 7.69
N ALA A 104 9.89 20.35 6.63
CA ALA A 104 10.16 21.48 5.74
C ALA A 104 8.91 21.96 4.97
N ALA A 105 7.96 21.06 4.70
CA ALA A 105 6.68 21.37 4.05
C ALA A 105 5.64 21.95 5.02
N GLY A 106 6.00 22.20 6.29
CA GLY A 106 5.09 22.75 7.31
C GLY A 106 4.07 21.75 7.84
N GLY A 107 4.24 20.46 7.53
CA GLY A 107 3.38 19.39 8.02
C GLY A 107 4.09 18.59 9.10
N VAL A 108 3.59 18.63 10.33
CA VAL A 108 3.83 17.54 11.28
C VAL A 108 2.88 16.42 10.88
N PRO A 109 3.34 15.26 10.37
CA PRO A 109 2.48 14.09 10.35
C PRO A 109 2.35 13.68 11.82
N GLY A 110 1.22 14.06 12.43
CA GLY A 110 0.93 13.75 13.82
C GLY A 110 1.18 12.28 14.09
N GLY A 111 2.06 12.03 15.08
CA GLY A 111 2.10 10.74 15.77
C GLY A 111 0.73 10.40 16.36
N PRO A 112 0.52 9.15 16.80
CA PRO A 112 -0.77 8.75 17.35
C PRO A 112 -1.16 9.71 18.47
N ALA A 113 -2.31 10.36 18.32
CA ALA A 113 -2.93 11.19 19.33
C ALA A 113 -3.30 10.30 20.51
N GLY A 114 -2.35 10.14 21.45
CA GLY A 114 -2.59 9.67 22.78
C GLY A 114 -3.17 10.82 23.60
N ASP A 115 -4.31 10.53 24.24
CA ASP A 115 -5.10 11.40 25.08
C ASP A 115 -4.30 12.40 25.92
N ALA A 116 -4.68 13.67 25.82
CA ALA A 116 -4.29 14.69 26.79
C ALA A 116 -5.16 14.57 28.04
N PRO A 117 -4.58 14.69 29.26
CA PRO A 117 -5.36 15.03 30.44
C PRO A 117 -4.93 16.37 31.05
N GLY A 118 -5.93 17.18 31.44
CA GLY A 118 -5.83 18.07 32.60
C GLY A 118 -5.92 19.58 32.33
N GLY A 119 -7.05 20.20 32.71
CA GLY A 119 -7.21 21.65 32.90
C GLY A 119 -6.50 22.19 34.16
N PRO A 120 -6.78 23.43 34.65
CA PRO A 120 -8.11 23.79 35.17
C PRO A 120 -8.54 25.28 35.05
N GLY A 121 -9.81 25.58 35.38
CA GLY A 121 -10.24 26.92 35.83
C GLY A 121 -11.69 27.32 35.51
N GLY A 122 -12.62 27.21 36.47
CA GLY A 122 -13.96 27.84 36.43
C GLY A 122 -13.92 29.33 36.84
N PRO A 123 -15.04 30.03 37.19
CA PRO A 123 -16.30 29.48 37.72
C PRO A 123 -17.63 30.15 37.25
N GLY A 124 -18.78 29.54 37.60
CA GLY A 124 -19.93 30.31 38.12
C GLY A 124 -21.36 30.02 37.61
N ALA A 125 -22.22 29.61 38.57
CA ALA A 125 -23.65 29.94 38.73
C ALA A 125 -24.77 28.97 38.23
N GLY A 126 -25.23 28.11 39.15
CA GLY A 126 -26.62 28.13 39.67
C GLY A 126 -27.68 27.15 39.10
N PRO A 127 -28.65 26.64 39.92
CA PRO A 127 -29.30 25.33 39.70
C PRO A 127 -30.86 25.34 39.58
N ALA A 128 -31.46 24.25 39.06
CA ALA A 128 -32.82 23.69 39.32
C ALA A 128 -33.26 22.84 38.10
N GLY A 129 -33.88 21.65 38.14
CA GLY A 129 -34.38 20.68 39.13
C GLY A 129 -34.82 19.42 38.34
N PRO A 130 -35.21 18.28 38.98
CA PRO A 130 -35.46 17.02 38.27
C PRO A 130 -36.96 16.79 37.98
N GLY A 131 -37.27 16.21 36.82
CA GLY A 131 -38.61 15.71 36.47
C GLY A 131 -38.53 14.63 35.39
N PRO A 132 -39.14 13.44 35.56
CA PRO A 132 -39.03 12.32 34.63
C PRO A 132 -40.23 12.26 33.65
N GLY A 133 -40.01 11.68 32.45
CA GLY A 133 -41.10 11.31 31.54
C GLY A 133 -40.64 10.96 30.12
N THR A 134 -40.52 9.67 29.82
CA THR A 134 -40.66 9.07 28.47
C THR A 134 -42.12 8.60 28.29
N PRO A 135 -42.70 8.38 27.08
CA PRO A 135 -42.10 7.58 25.98
C PRO A 135 -42.58 7.81 24.50
N GLN A 136 -42.01 7.00 23.57
CA GLN A 136 -42.45 6.62 22.19
C GLN A 136 -42.31 7.69 21.08
N GLY A 137 -41.72 7.53 19.87
CA GLY A 137 -41.37 6.46 18.89
C GLY A 137 -41.83 6.96 17.48
N PRO A 138 -41.48 6.43 16.26
CA PRO A 138 -40.55 5.38 15.78
C PRO A 138 -39.68 5.86 14.56
N PRO A 139 -39.19 5.01 13.61
CA PRO A 139 -38.13 3.99 13.68
C PRO A 139 -36.90 4.27 12.76
N GLN A 140 -35.93 3.37 12.85
CA GLN A 140 -34.64 3.28 12.16
C GLN A 140 -34.72 3.24 10.62
N SER A 141 -33.83 3.98 9.95
CA SER A 141 -33.40 3.69 8.59
C SER A 141 -32.14 2.81 8.63
N ALA A 142 -32.30 1.51 8.40
CA ALA A 142 -31.18 0.63 8.09
C ALA A 142 -30.60 0.99 6.70
N PRO A 143 -29.28 0.91 6.47
CA PRO A 143 -28.73 0.99 5.12
C PRO A 143 -29.19 -0.23 4.31
N PRO A 144 -29.46 -0.07 3.01
CA PRO A 144 -30.00 -1.15 2.17
C PRO A 144 -29.02 -2.33 2.11
N GLN A 145 -29.52 -3.53 2.37
CA GLN A 145 -28.81 -4.78 2.04
C GLN A 145 -28.76 -4.93 0.51
N PRO A 146 -27.58 -5.20 -0.07
CA PRO A 146 -27.49 -5.54 -1.49
C PRO A 146 -28.20 -6.88 -1.76
N GLY A 147 -28.98 -6.93 -2.84
CA GLY A 147 -29.70 -8.13 -3.24
C GLY A 147 -28.73 -9.25 -3.65
N PRO A 148 -29.19 -10.52 -3.67
CA PRO A 148 -28.38 -11.64 -4.14
C PRO A 148 -28.19 -11.49 -5.65
N GLY A 149 -27.11 -10.83 -6.03
CA GLY A 149 -26.80 -10.47 -7.42
C GLY A 149 -25.78 -9.33 -7.57
N ASP A 150 -25.59 -8.51 -6.53
CA ASP A 150 -24.63 -7.40 -6.57
C ASP A 150 -23.21 -7.86 -6.29
N ARG A 151 -22.58 -8.30 -7.39
CA ARG A 151 -21.14 -8.52 -7.51
C ARG A 151 -20.36 -7.28 -7.08
N GLY A 152 -19.54 -7.44 -6.04
CA GLY A 152 -18.71 -6.37 -5.50
C GLY A 152 -17.71 -5.80 -6.52
N PRO A 153 -17.13 -4.62 -6.23
CA PRO A 153 -16.29 -3.86 -7.17
C PRO A 153 -15.06 -4.64 -7.71
N ALA A 154 -14.68 -5.74 -7.06
CA ALA A 154 -13.60 -6.62 -7.48
C ALA A 154 -13.85 -7.37 -8.81
N GLN A 155 -15.09 -7.48 -9.31
CA GLN A 155 -15.42 -8.15 -10.58
C GLN A 155 -15.53 -7.21 -11.79
N ARG A 156 -15.40 -5.89 -11.61
CA ARG A 156 -15.42 -4.92 -12.73
C ARG A 156 -14.04 -4.65 -13.32
N SER A 157 -12.96 -5.04 -12.64
CA SER A 157 -11.59 -4.90 -13.15
C SER A 157 -11.17 -6.21 -13.80
N GLY A 158 -11.38 -6.30 -15.11
CA GLY A 158 -11.14 -7.51 -15.92
C GLY A 158 -9.66 -7.87 -16.03
N ARG A 159 -9.13 -8.57 -15.01
CA ARG A 159 -8.06 -9.60 -15.08
C ARG A 159 -7.73 -10.09 -13.66
N LEU A 160 -8.64 -10.86 -13.08
CA LEU A 160 -8.22 -11.94 -12.18
C LEU A 160 -8.25 -13.21 -13.01
N TRP A 161 -7.08 -13.80 -13.28
CA TRP A 161 -7.00 -15.10 -13.92
C TRP A 161 -7.61 -16.14 -12.98
N VAL A 162 -8.63 -16.88 -13.45
CA VAL A 162 -9.24 -17.99 -12.70
C VAL A 162 -8.94 -19.28 -13.45
N PRO A 163 -8.21 -20.25 -12.86
CA PRO A 163 -7.95 -21.53 -13.50
C PRO A 163 -9.22 -22.40 -13.58
N GLY A 164 -9.41 -23.07 -14.72
CA GLY A 164 -10.19 -24.32 -14.84
C GLY A 164 -11.71 -24.21 -14.84
N GLN A 165 -12.30 -23.32 -15.65
CA GLN A 165 -13.73 -23.40 -16.02
C GLN A 165 -13.88 -23.56 -17.52
#